data_AF-A0A651ECS8-F1
#
_entry.id   AF-A0A651ECS8-F1
#
_cell.length_a   1.000
_cell.length_b   1.000
_cell.length_c   1.000
_cell.angle_alpha   90.00
_cell.angle_beta   90.00
_cell.angle_gamma   90.00
#
_symmetry.space_group_name_H-M   'P 1'
#
loop_
_entity.id
_entity.type
_entity.pdbx_description
1 polymer ?
#
loop_
_entity_poly.entity_id
_entity_poly.type
_entity_poly.pdbx_seq_one_letter_code
_entity_poly.pdbx_strand_id
1 'polypeptide(L)'
;MTDAPTGGEAVRKYVHTAIGLAAMAAREAGWSEAEARRIGLETGRSAQARVAEGADGAAALAAATADAQLVVALDRFSREMAKGADAKAAFAAATAPIRAATAGDAAGDAAARAADSAFARALAEGLAPPAAFASSFSAAAAAARLVGAAA
;
A
#
# COMPACT_ATOMS: atom_id res chain seq x y z
N MET A 1 -20.04 -9.85 -36.25
CA MET A 1 -19.36 -10.70 -35.26
C MET A 1 -18.33 -9.82 -34.57
N THR A 2 -18.64 -9.34 -33.37
CA THR A 2 -17.65 -8.71 -32.49
C THR A 2 -16.85 -9.83 -31.86
N ASP A 3 -15.57 -9.95 -32.23
CA ASP A 3 -14.62 -10.79 -31.53
C ASP A 3 -14.66 -10.40 -30.04
N ALA A 4 -15.16 -11.31 -29.21
CA ALA A 4 -15.03 -11.16 -27.78
C ALA A 4 -13.51 -11.17 -27.49
N PRO A 5 -12.98 -10.17 -26.76
CA PRO A 5 -11.56 -10.18 -26.43
C PRO A 5 -11.24 -11.50 -25.75
N THR A 6 -10.26 -12.22 -26.29
CA THR A 6 -9.74 -13.43 -25.64
C THR A 6 -9.41 -13.08 -24.18
N GLY A 7 -9.65 -13.99 -23.24
CA GLY A 7 -9.44 -13.68 -21.81
C GLY A 7 -8.06 -13.06 -21.51
N GLY A 8 -7.04 -13.39 -22.30
CA GLY A 8 -5.71 -12.79 -22.20
C GLY A 8 -5.59 -11.32 -22.64
N GLU A 9 -6.39 -10.85 -23.59
CA GLU A 9 -6.39 -9.44 -24.04
C GLU A 9 -7.10 -8.53 -23.03
N ALA A 10 -8.21 -9.01 -22.46
CA ALA A 10 -8.92 -8.33 -21.38
C ALA A 10 -8.04 -8.18 -20.12
N VAL A 11 -7.34 -9.25 -19.72
CA VAL A 11 -6.40 -9.23 -18.59
C VAL A 11 -5.23 -8.26 -18.86
N ARG A 12 -4.67 -8.24 -20.07
CA ARG A 12 -3.55 -7.36 -20.42
C ARG A 12 -3.95 -5.89 -20.39
N LYS A 13 -5.12 -5.55 -20.92
CA LYS A 13 -5.68 -4.18 -20.87
C LYS A 13 -5.94 -3.76 -19.42
N TYR A 14 -6.52 -4.64 -18.62
CA TYR A 14 -6.76 -4.42 -17.20
C TYR A 14 -5.46 -4.16 -16.42
N VAL A 15 -4.42 -4.97 -16.63
CA VAL A 15 -3.09 -4.77 -15.99
C VAL A 15 -2.47 -3.44 -16.40
N HIS A 16 -2.57 -3.05 -17.67
CA HIS A 16 -2.03 -1.77 -18.13
C HIS A 16 -2.74 -0.57 -17.47
N THR A 17 -4.08 -0.63 -17.38
CA THR A 17 -4.87 0.38 -16.67
C THR A 17 -4.55 0.43 -15.18
N ALA A 18 -4.40 -0.73 -14.53
CA ALA A 18 -4.02 -0.84 -13.12
C ALA A 18 -2.67 -0.17 -12.83
N ILE A 19 -1.65 -0.42 -13.67
CA ILE A 19 -0.33 0.21 -13.55
C ILE A 19 -0.44 1.74 -13.63
N GLY A 20 -1.15 2.24 -14.64
CA GLY A 20 -1.30 3.67 -14.88
C GLY A 20 -2.04 4.40 -13.75
N LEU A 21 -3.17 3.85 -13.31
CA LEU A 21 -3.99 4.40 -12.23
C LEU A 21 -3.23 4.43 -10.91
N ALA A 22 -2.60 3.32 -10.52
CA ALA A 22 -1.88 3.25 -9.25
C ALA A 22 -0.65 4.18 -9.24
N ALA A 23 0.07 4.30 -10.36
CA ALA A 23 1.19 5.25 -10.46
C ALA A 23 0.73 6.71 -10.46
N MET A 24 -0.45 7.02 -11.02
CA MET A 24 -1.04 8.37 -10.94
C MET A 24 -1.42 8.71 -9.50
N ALA A 25 -2.21 7.86 -8.85
CA ALA A 25 -2.65 8.06 -7.47
C ALA A 25 -1.45 8.18 -6.51
N ALA A 26 -0.39 7.40 -6.73
CA ALA A 26 0.84 7.53 -5.95
C ALA A 26 1.52 8.90 -6.15
N ARG A 27 1.57 9.45 -7.36
CA ARG A 27 2.14 10.80 -7.56
C ARG A 27 1.34 11.87 -6.84
N GLU A 28 0.00 11.79 -6.92
CA GLU A 28 -0.89 12.72 -6.22
C GLU A 28 -0.74 12.63 -4.70
N ALA A 29 -0.48 11.44 -4.17
CA ALA A 29 -0.19 11.19 -2.77
C ALA A 29 1.23 11.65 -2.33
N GLY A 30 2.03 12.22 -3.23
CA GLY A 30 3.37 12.76 -2.90
C GLY A 30 4.49 11.73 -2.89
N TRP A 31 4.29 10.55 -3.50
CA TRP A 31 5.39 9.62 -3.77
C TRP A 31 6.31 10.20 -4.85
N SER A 32 7.61 9.91 -4.76
CA SER A 32 8.53 10.31 -5.84
C SER A 32 8.18 9.62 -7.16
N GLU A 33 8.58 10.19 -8.30
CA GLU A 33 8.32 9.62 -9.64
C GLU A 33 8.76 8.14 -9.74
N ALA A 34 9.92 7.82 -9.17
CA ALA A 34 10.45 6.45 -9.15
C ALA A 34 9.62 5.51 -8.26
N GLU A 35 9.19 5.98 -7.08
CA GLU A 35 8.35 5.20 -6.16
C GLU A 35 6.95 4.98 -6.74
N ALA A 36 6.35 6.00 -7.35
CA ALA A 36 5.05 5.90 -7.98
C ALA A 36 5.06 4.93 -9.17
N ARG A 37 6.10 4.98 -10.01
CA ARG A 37 6.29 3.99 -11.09
C ARG A 37 6.41 2.57 -10.50
N ARG A 38 7.17 2.40 -9.41
CA ARG A 38 7.30 1.10 -8.74
C ARG A 38 5.97 0.61 -8.18
N ILE A 39 5.18 1.48 -7.54
CA ILE A 39 3.83 1.16 -7.05
C ILE A 39 2.94 0.68 -8.20
N GLY A 40 2.96 1.35 -9.35
CA GLY A 40 2.23 0.91 -10.54
C GLY A 40 2.61 -0.50 -10.99
N LEU A 41 3.91 -0.78 -11.11
CA LEU A 41 4.41 -2.08 -11.55
C LEU A 41 4.10 -3.22 -10.56
N GLU A 42 4.25 -2.97 -9.26
CA GLU A 42 3.87 -3.94 -8.22
C GLU A 42 2.36 -4.17 -8.20
N THR A 43 1.55 -3.11 -8.36
CA THR A 43 0.10 -3.22 -8.46
C THR A 43 -0.29 -4.09 -9.65
N GLY A 44 0.29 -3.87 -10.83
CA GLY A 44 0.00 -4.67 -12.02
C GLY A 44 0.28 -6.16 -11.83
N ARG A 45 1.45 -6.50 -11.24
CA ARG A 45 1.82 -7.90 -10.94
C ARG A 45 0.87 -8.54 -9.92
N SER A 46 0.58 -7.82 -8.85
CA SER A 46 -0.23 -8.29 -7.73
C SER A 46 -1.72 -8.41 -8.10
N ALA A 47 -2.23 -7.53 -8.97
CA ALA A 47 -3.58 -7.59 -9.51
C ALA A 47 -3.74 -8.74 -10.52
N GLN A 48 -2.73 -8.97 -11.37
CA GLN A 48 -2.73 -10.07 -12.34
C GLN A 48 -2.82 -11.43 -11.64
N ALA A 49 -2.03 -11.64 -10.58
CA ALA A 49 -2.05 -12.87 -9.81
C ALA A 49 -3.44 -13.15 -9.22
N ARG A 50 -4.05 -12.13 -8.58
CA ARG A 50 -5.39 -12.25 -7.99
C ARG A 50 -6.49 -12.53 -9.01
N VAL A 51 -6.45 -11.88 -10.17
CA VAL A 51 -7.42 -12.17 -11.25
C VAL A 51 -7.25 -13.60 -11.77
N ALA A 52 -6.01 -14.09 -11.86
CA ALA A 52 -5.76 -15.50 -12.22
C ALA A 52 -6.29 -16.49 -11.16
N GLU A 53 -6.34 -16.07 -9.89
CA GLU A 53 -6.95 -16.81 -8.78
C GLU A 53 -8.49 -16.65 -8.71
N GLY A 54 -9.09 -15.91 -9.65
CA GLY A 54 -10.55 -15.74 -9.75
C GLY A 54 -11.12 -14.57 -8.95
N ALA A 55 -10.28 -13.65 -8.45
CA ALA A 55 -10.75 -12.44 -7.81
C ALA A 55 -11.42 -11.49 -8.83
N ASP A 56 -12.47 -10.79 -8.38
CA ASP A 56 -13.06 -9.69 -9.13
C ASP A 56 -12.01 -8.58 -9.41
N GLY A 57 -12.07 -7.97 -10.60
CA GLY A 57 -11.09 -6.98 -11.03
C GLY A 57 -11.01 -5.76 -10.10
N ALA A 58 -12.13 -5.22 -9.62
CA ALA A 58 -12.07 -4.04 -8.74
C ALA A 58 -11.46 -4.39 -7.37
N ALA A 59 -11.85 -5.54 -6.81
CA ALA A 59 -11.30 -6.03 -5.55
C ALA A 59 -9.80 -6.39 -5.66
N ALA A 60 -9.41 -7.00 -6.77
CA ALA A 60 -8.03 -7.35 -7.07
C ALA A 60 -7.15 -6.10 -7.17
N LEU A 61 -7.63 -5.05 -7.84
CA LEU A 61 -6.91 -3.78 -7.98
C LEU A 61 -6.69 -3.11 -6.63
N ALA A 62 -7.74 -2.96 -5.82
CA ALA A 62 -7.66 -2.29 -4.53
C ALA A 62 -6.67 -3.00 -3.59
N ALA A 63 -6.75 -4.34 -3.50
CA ALA A 63 -5.82 -5.13 -2.70
C ALA A 63 -4.38 -5.04 -3.23
N ALA A 64 -4.20 -5.09 -4.56
CA ALA A 64 -2.89 -4.99 -5.19
C ALA A 64 -2.22 -3.64 -4.97
N THR A 65 -2.98 -2.54 -4.99
CA THR A 65 -2.45 -1.20 -4.72
C THR A 65 -2.00 -1.06 -3.27
N ALA A 66 -2.77 -1.59 -2.31
CA ALA A 66 -2.40 -1.60 -0.90
C ALA A 66 -1.08 -2.38 -0.65
N ASP A 67 -0.93 -3.57 -1.25
CA ASP A 67 0.31 -4.35 -1.16
C ASP A 67 1.50 -3.61 -1.78
N ALA A 68 1.30 -3.01 -2.96
CA ALA A 68 2.34 -2.27 -3.66
C ALA A 68 2.83 -1.08 -2.82
N GLN A 69 1.92 -0.35 -2.20
CA GLN A 69 2.26 0.75 -1.29
C GLN A 69 3.02 0.24 -0.06
N LEU A 70 2.63 -0.89 0.53
CA LEU A 70 3.36 -1.51 1.64
C LEU A 70 4.81 -1.86 1.25
N VAL A 71 5.01 -2.52 0.10
CA VAL A 71 6.34 -2.91 -0.37
C VAL A 71 7.24 -1.68 -0.56
N VAL A 72 6.71 -0.62 -1.18
CA VAL A 72 7.48 0.61 -1.43
C VAL A 72 7.71 1.40 -0.13
N ALA A 73 6.75 1.40 0.79
CA ALA A 73 6.92 2.02 2.11
C ALA A 73 8.00 1.30 2.94
N LEU A 74 8.02 -0.04 2.93
CA LEU A 74 9.04 -0.83 3.63
C LEU A 74 10.45 -0.64 3.04
N ASP A 75 10.53 -0.53 1.73
CA ASP A 75 11.77 -0.23 1.00
C ASP A 75 12.29 1.18 1.33
N ARG A 76 11.40 2.18 1.39
CA ARG A 76 11.72 3.53 1.87
C ARG A 76 12.17 3.52 3.33
N PHE A 77 11.44 2.84 4.20
CA PHE A 77 11.81 2.66 5.61
C PHE A 77 13.23 2.08 5.76
N SER A 78 13.52 1.02 5.01
CA SER A 78 14.83 0.35 5.04
C SER A 78 15.95 1.28 4.55
N ARG A 79 15.69 2.10 3.52
CA ARG A 79 16.63 3.13 3.08
C ARG A 79 16.89 4.19 4.14
N GLU A 80 15.84 4.68 4.81
CA GLU A 80 16.02 5.69 5.86
C GLU A 80 16.80 5.14 7.05
N MET A 81 16.52 3.90 7.47
CA MET A 81 17.33 3.20 8.47
C MET A 81 18.80 3.06 8.04
N ALA A 82 19.05 2.72 6.78
CA ALA A 82 20.42 2.61 6.24
C ALA A 82 21.16 3.95 6.17
N LYS A 83 20.44 5.08 6.07
CA LYS A 83 20.99 6.44 6.18
C LYS A 83 21.27 6.86 7.62
N GLY A 84 20.96 6.03 8.61
CA GLY A 84 21.17 6.30 10.03
C GLY A 84 20.00 6.99 10.72
N ALA A 85 18.82 7.07 10.10
CA ALA A 85 17.63 7.51 10.80
C ALA A 85 17.26 6.51 11.90
N ASP A 86 16.74 7.01 13.03
CA ASP A 86 16.12 6.12 14.01
C ASP A 86 14.83 5.51 13.47
N ALA A 87 14.37 4.43 14.11
CA ALA A 87 13.21 3.67 13.65
C ALA A 87 11.92 4.52 13.56
N LYS A 88 11.73 5.49 14.45
CA LYS A 88 10.54 6.37 14.44
C LYS A 88 10.61 7.38 13.31
N ALA A 89 11.78 8.00 13.11
CA ALA A 89 12.02 8.93 12.01
C ALA A 89 11.86 8.23 10.65
N ALA A 90 12.44 7.03 10.50
CA ALA A 90 12.28 6.21 9.30
C ALA A 90 10.82 5.82 9.05
N PHE A 91 10.07 5.46 10.10
CA PHE A 91 8.64 5.14 10.01
C PHE A 91 7.80 6.34 9.56
N ALA A 92 8.04 7.50 10.14
CA ALA A 92 7.35 8.75 9.76
C ALA A 92 7.65 9.11 8.30
N ALA A 93 8.91 9.06 7.88
CA ALA A 93 9.31 9.34 6.51
C ALA A 93 8.70 8.35 5.49
N ALA A 94 8.61 7.08 5.84
CA ALA A 94 8.06 6.03 4.99
C ALA A 94 6.52 6.09 4.85
N THR A 95 5.82 6.55 5.90
CA THR A 95 4.35 6.61 5.92
C THR A 95 3.79 7.97 5.54
N ALA A 96 4.61 9.01 5.42
CA ALA A 96 4.16 10.38 5.11
C ALA A 96 3.28 10.49 3.85
N PRO A 97 3.62 9.85 2.69
CA PRO A 97 2.75 9.92 1.51
C PRO A 97 1.38 9.27 1.73
N ILE A 98 1.33 8.18 2.51
CA ILE A 98 0.09 7.49 2.84
C ILE A 98 -0.78 8.38 3.73
N ARG A 99 -0.18 9.00 4.75
CA ARG A 99 -0.89 9.93 5.65
C ARG A 99 -1.42 11.15 4.91
N ALA A 100 -0.66 11.69 3.95
CA ALA A 100 -1.09 12.81 3.14
C ALA A 100 -2.31 12.43 2.28
N ALA A 101 -2.30 11.24 1.69
CA ALA A 101 -3.40 10.73 0.87
C ALA A 101 -4.70 10.49 1.67
N THR A 102 -4.59 10.18 2.97
CA THR A 102 -5.73 9.89 3.83
C THR A 102 -6.05 11.02 4.81
N ALA A 103 -5.48 12.21 4.62
CA ALA A 103 -5.65 13.32 5.55
C ALA A 103 -7.10 13.80 5.57
N GLY A 104 -7.70 13.89 6.76
CA GLY A 104 -9.09 14.31 6.94
C GLY A 104 -10.13 13.21 6.73
N ASP A 105 -9.70 11.99 6.37
CA ASP A 105 -10.55 10.80 6.36
C ASP A 105 -10.57 10.16 7.77
N ALA A 106 -11.76 9.96 8.33
CA ALA A 106 -11.91 9.40 9.68
C ALA A 106 -11.33 7.98 9.82
N ALA A 107 -11.46 7.14 8.79
CA ALA A 107 -10.86 5.81 8.76
C ALA A 107 -9.34 5.89 8.58
N GLY A 108 -8.87 6.86 7.77
CA GLY A 108 -7.45 7.20 7.61
C GLY A 108 -6.79 7.59 8.94
N ASP A 109 -7.42 8.49 9.69
CA ASP A 109 -6.93 8.94 11.00
C ASP A 109 -6.91 7.80 12.03
N ALA A 110 -7.94 6.95 12.04
CA ALA A 110 -7.99 5.78 12.90
C ALA A 110 -6.89 4.76 12.56
N ALA A 111 -6.70 4.50 11.26
CA ALA A 111 -5.65 3.61 10.77
C ALA A 111 -4.24 4.12 11.12
N ALA A 112 -3.99 5.42 10.96
CA ALA A 112 -2.71 6.05 11.31
C ALA A 112 -2.40 5.91 12.81
N ARG A 113 -3.36 6.20 13.68
CA ARG A 113 -3.21 6.02 15.14
C ARG A 113 -2.91 4.58 15.52
N ALA A 114 -3.61 3.62 14.92
CA ALA A 114 -3.38 2.20 15.15
C ALA A 114 -1.98 1.76 14.68
N ALA A 115 -1.54 2.25 13.52
CA ALA A 115 -0.21 2.00 12.99
C ALA A 115 0.89 2.53 13.94
N ASP A 116 0.76 3.78 14.39
CA ASP A 116 1.69 4.43 15.32
C ASP A 116 1.81 3.63 16.63
N SER A 117 0.68 3.25 17.21
CA SER A 117 0.65 2.48 18.45
C SER A 117 1.27 1.09 18.29
N ALA A 118 0.96 0.38 17.21
CA ALA A 118 1.47 -0.96 16.96
C ALA A 118 2.99 -0.93 16.70
N PHE A 119 3.46 0.04 15.92
CA PHE A 119 4.88 0.24 15.66
C PHE A 119 5.66 0.50 16.95
N ALA A 120 5.20 1.46 17.76
CA ALA A 120 5.86 1.80 19.02
C ALA A 120 5.87 0.63 20.00
N ARG A 121 4.75 -0.10 20.10
CA ARG A 121 4.62 -1.27 20.96
C ARG A 121 5.56 -2.39 20.51
N ALA A 122 5.60 -2.72 19.22
CA ALA A 122 6.47 -3.76 18.68
C ALA A 122 7.95 -3.46 18.96
N LEU A 123 8.37 -2.20 18.81
CA LEU A 123 9.72 -1.78 19.18
C LEU A 123 10.00 -1.94 20.67
N ALA A 124 9.05 -1.58 21.55
CA ALA A 124 9.18 -1.75 22.99
C ALA A 124 9.24 -3.23 23.42
N GLU A 125 8.58 -4.11 22.67
CA GLU A 125 8.62 -5.57 22.84
C GLU A 125 9.89 -6.21 22.25
N GLY A 126 10.80 -5.42 21.66
CA GLY A 126 12.09 -5.90 21.15
C GLY A 126 12.04 -6.47 19.73
N LEU A 127 10.95 -6.25 18.98
CA LEU A 127 10.91 -6.65 17.57
C LEU A 127 11.90 -5.82 16.75
N ALA A 128 12.52 -6.48 15.76
CA ALA A 128 13.35 -5.79 14.79
C ALA A 128 12.55 -4.70 14.05
N PRO A 129 13.15 -3.54 13.72
CA PRO A 129 12.42 -2.42 13.11
C PRO A 129 11.61 -2.77 11.84
N PRO A 130 12.08 -3.62 10.90
CA PRO A 130 11.27 -4.06 9.76
C PRO A 130 10.05 -4.90 10.15
N ALA A 131 10.16 -5.72 11.21
CA ALA A 131 9.04 -6.51 11.72
C ALA A 131 8.01 -5.61 12.45
N ALA A 132 8.51 -4.63 13.22
CA ALA A 132 7.65 -3.60 13.82
C ALA A 132 6.91 -2.80 12.73
N PHE A 133 7.60 -2.44 11.65
CA PHE A 133 7.00 -1.77 10.49
C PHE A 133 5.86 -2.60 9.89
N ALA A 134 6.09 -3.89 9.59
CA ALA A 134 5.05 -4.76 9.04
C ALA A 134 3.84 -4.92 9.98
N SER A 135 4.07 -5.00 11.30
CA SER A 135 2.99 -5.09 12.29
C SER A 135 2.06 -3.87 12.27
N SER A 136 2.60 -2.69 12.01
CA SER A 136 1.82 -1.44 11.95
C SER A 136 0.77 -1.43 10.84
N PHE A 137 1.07 -2.05 9.69
CA PHE A 137 0.13 -2.15 8.58
C PHE A 137 -1.00 -3.13 8.87
N SER A 138 -0.70 -4.21 9.60
CA SER A 138 -1.74 -5.15 10.06
C SER A 138 -2.71 -4.46 11.02
N ALA A 139 -2.19 -3.67 11.96
CA ALA A 139 -3.01 -2.87 12.88
C ALA A 139 -3.83 -1.78 12.15
N ALA A 140 -3.21 -1.07 11.21
CA ALA A 140 -3.88 -0.07 10.37
C ALA A 140 -5.06 -0.67 9.59
N ALA A 141 -4.84 -1.82 8.94
CA ALA A 141 -5.86 -2.50 8.16
C ALA A 141 -6.99 -3.04 9.06
N ALA A 142 -6.68 -3.49 10.28
CA ALA A 142 -7.71 -3.90 11.25
C ALA A 142 -8.57 -2.70 11.69
N ALA A 143 -7.95 -1.56 12.01
CA ALA A 143 -8.65 -0.34 12.40
C ALA A 143 -9.54 0.21 11.29
N ALA A 144 -9.04 0.26 10.05
CA ALA A 144 -9.83 0.71 8.90
C ALA A 144 -11.09 -0.14 8.68
N ARG A 145 -10.99 -1.47 8.85
CA ARG A 145 -12.14 -2.39 8.76
C ARG A 145 -13.17 -2.15 9.87
N LEU A 146 -12.72 -1.87 11.09
CA LEU A 146 -13.61 -1.58 12.21
C LEU A 146 -14.37 -0.28 12.03
N VAL A 147 -13.73 0.76 11.47
CA VAL A 147 -14.41 2.02 11.14
C VAL A 147 -15.37 1.84 9.97
N GLY A 148 -14.95 1.13 8.92
CA GLY A 148 -15.81 0.83 7.77
C GLY A 148 -17.00 -0.09 8.08
N ALA A 149 -16.90 -0.93 9.12
CA ALA A 149 -18.02 -1.75 9.60
C ALA A 149 -19.02 -0.97 10.48
N ALA A 150 -18.65 0.25 10.91
CA ALA A 150 -19.48 1.12 11.74
C ALA A 150 -20.18 2.23 10.96
N ALA A 151 -19.97 2.31 9.64
CA ALA A 151 -20.59 3.25 8.70
C ALA A 151 -21.70 2.56 7.90
#